data_AF-A0A1L5KRY8-F1
#
_entry.id   AF-A0A1L5KRY8-F1
#
_cell.length_a   1.000
_cell.length_b   1.000
_cell.length_c   1.000
_cell.angle_alpha   90.00
_cell.angle_beta   90.00
_cell.angle_gamma   90.00
#
_symmetry.space_group_name_H-M   'P 1'
#
loop_
_entity.id
_entity.type
_entity.pdbx_description
1 polymer ?
#
loop_
_entity_poly.entity_id
_entity_poly.type
_entity_poly.pdbx_seq_one_letter_code
_entity_poly.pdbx_strand_id
1 'polypeptide(L)' 'MTNNLIITIGRQCGSGGKMIGELLAEKMGVKCYDKELLSMAAKHSGLFTI' A
#
# COMPACT_ATOMS: atom_id res chain seq x y z
N MET A 1 -17.18 -4.89 -16.55
CA MET A 1 -16.34 -3.93 -15.80
C MET A 1 -15.68 -4.68 -14.66
N THR A 2 -14.35 -4.63 -14.56
CA THR A 2 -13.62 -5.24 -13.45
C THR A 2 -13.74 -4.33 -12.23
N ASN A 3 -14.52 -4.75 -11.23
CA ASN A 3 -14.63 -4.05 -9.94
C ASN A 3 -13.32 -4.20 -9.16
N ASN A 4 -12.34 -3.35 -9.47
CA ASN A 4 -11.09 -3.29 -8.71
C ASN A 4 -11.35 -2.46 -7.44
N LEU A 5 -11.47 -3.14 -6.30
CA LEU A 5 -11.62 -2.49 -4.99
C LEU A 5 -10.25 -1.97 -4.52
N ILE A 6 -10.12 -0.65 -4.41
CA ILE A 6 -8.93 0.01 -3.89
C ILE A 6 -9.24 0.58 -2.52
N ILE A 7 -8.49 0.16 -1.49
CA ILE A 7 -8.64 0.64 -0.12
C ILE A 7 -7.40 1.47 0.23
N THR A 8 -7.60 2.74 0.57
CA THR A 8 -6.53 3.64 1.01
C THR A 8 -6.69 3.95 2.49
N ILE A 9 -5.66 3.68 3.30
CA ILE A 9 -5.68 3.92 4.74
C ILE A 9 -4.80 5.14 5.06
N GLY A 10 -5.43 6.26 5.39
CA GLY A 10 -4.76 7.42 5.97
C GLY A 10 -4.44 7.15 7.44
N ARG A 11 -3.18 7.34 7.85
CA ARG A 11 -2.72 7.07 9.22
C ARG A 11 -1.87 8.21 9.76
N GLN A 12 -1.92 8.42 11.07
CA GLN A 12 -0.98 9.29 11.78
C GLN A 12 0.25 8.49 12.22
N CYS A 13 1.37 9.16 12.50
CA CYS A 13 2.54 8.50 13.06
C CYS A 13 2.20 7.93 14.45
N GLY A 14 2.55 6.67 14.70
CA GLY A 14 2.25 5.99 15.97
C GLY A 14 0.84 5.40 16.09
N SER A 15 -0.04 5.57 15.11
CA SER A 15 -1.44 5.08 15.20
C SER A 15 -1.62 3.59 14.92
N GLY A 16 -0.54 2.84 14.70
CA GLY A 16 -0.61 1.43 14.30
C GLY A 16 -1.27 1.17 12.92
N GLY A 17 -1.48 2.21 12.10
CA GLY A 17 -2.23 2.09 10.84
C GLY A 17 -1.61 1.11 9.83
N LYS A 18 -0.29 0.89 9.89
CA LYS A 18 0.41 -0.12 9.07
C LYS A 18 -0.06 -1.54 9.40
N MET A 19 -0.10 -1.89 10.69
CA MET A 19 -0.54 -3.21 11.16
C MET A 19 -1.98 -3.49 10.76
N ILE A 20 -2.86 -2.49 10.86
CA ILE A 20 -4.27 -2.62 10.44
C ILE A 20 -4.37 -2.91 8.94
N GLY A 21 -3.58 -2.22 8.11
CA GLY A 21 -3.55 -2.45 6.66
C GLY A 21 -3.03 -3.83 6.28
N GLU A 22 -2.03 -4.34 6.98
CA GLU A 22 -1.49 -5.69 6.79
C GLU A 22 -2.52 -6.77 7.17
N LEU A 23 -3.15 -6.65 8.34
CA LEU A 23 -4.21 -7.56 8.79
C LEU A 23 -5.43 -7.55 7.87
N LEU A 24 -5.83 -6.37 7.38
CA LEU A 24 -6.93 -6.25 6.43
C LEU A 24 -6.59 -6.93 5.11
N ALA A 25 -5.38 -6.71 4.60
CA ALA A 25 -4.92 -7.31 3.36
C ALA A 25 -4.84 -8.84 3.44
N GLU A 26 -4.32 -9.38 4.56
CA GLU A 26 -4.29 -10.81 4.84
C GLU A 26 -5.70 -11.41 4.87
N LYS A 27 -6.64 -10.77 5.59
CA LYS A 27 -8.03 -11.22 5.69
C LYS A 27 -8.77 -11.19 4.34
N MET A 28 -8.47 -10.20 3.50
CA MET A 28 -9.10 -10.05 2.19
C MET A 28 -8.36 -10.81 1.07
N GLY A 29 -7.19 -11.40 1.36
CA GLY A 29 -6.36 -12.07 0.36
C GLY A 29 -5.83 -11.13 -0.73
N VAL A 30 -5.69 -9.84 -0.42
CA VAL A 30 -5.22 -8.81 -1.36
C VAL A 30 -3.78 -8.41 -1.03
N LYS A 31 -3.03 -7.92 -2.03
CA LYS A 31 -1.68 -7.42 -1.81
C LYS A 31 -1.72 -6.06 -1.12
N CYS A 32 -1.08 -5.95 0.04
CA CYS A 32 -0.82 -4.67 0.69
C CYS A 32 0.43 -4.03 0.07
N TYR A 33 0.33 -2.79 -0.38
CA TYR A 33 1.47 -2.03 -0.89
C TYR A 33 1.78 -0.89 0.07
N ASP A 34 2.94 -0.97 0.75
CA ASP A 34 3.43 0.14 1.57
C ASP A 34 4.05 1.23 0.67
N LYS A 35 4.02 2.47 1.15
CA LYS A 35 4.64 3.65 0.52
C LYS A 35 6.13 3.42 0.26
N GLU A 36 6.82 2.70 1.14
CA GLU A 36 8.24 2.36 0.96
C GLU A 36 8.45 1.42 -0.23
N LEU A 37 7.62 0.38 -0.34
CA LEU A 37 7.67 -0.59 -1.44
C LEU A 37 7.34 0.08 -2.77
N LEU A 38 6.32 0.95 -2.79
CA LEU A 38 5.99 1.76 -3.96
C LEU A 38 7.12 2.73 -4.33
N SER A 39 7.76 3.36 -3.34
CA SER A 39 8.88 4.29 -3.58
C SER A 39 10.11 3.55 -4.12
N MET A 40 10.42 2.36 -3.59
CA MET A 40 11.49 1.51 -4.10
C MET A 40 11.17 1.00 -5.51
N ALA A 41 9.96 0.53 -5.75
CA ALA A 41 9.52 0.10 -7.07
C ALA A 41 9.59 1.25 -8.08
N ALA A 42 9.18 2.46 -7.70
CA ALA A 42 9.29 3.66 -8.56
C ALA A 42 10.76 3.99 -8.89
N LYS A 43 11.66 3.92 -7.89
CA LYS A 43 13.10 4.12 -8.10
C LYS A 43 13.70 3.09 -9.05
N HIS A 44 13.34 1.82 -8.91
CA HIS A 44 13.88 0.74 -9.74
C HIS A 44 13.23 0.65 -11.13
N SER A 45 11.99 1.11 -11.30
CA SER A 45 11.25 1.05 -12.58
C SER A 45 11.52 2.23 -13.51
N GLY A 46 12.36 3.19 -13.11
CA GLY A 46 12.60 4.42 -13.88
C GLY A 46 11.43 5.40 -13.89
N LEU A 47 10.32 5.08 -13.20
CA LEU A 47 9.16 5.97 -13.02
C LEU A 47 9.44 7.09 -12.02
N PHE A 48 10.46 6.94 -11.18
CA PHE A 48 11.00 8.03 -10.37
C PHE A 48 11.95 8.89 -11.23
N THR A 49 11.37 9.63 -12.17
CA THR A 49 12.06 10.73 -12.86
C THR A 49 11.54 12.05 -12.28
N ILE A 50 12.49 12.92 -11.90
CA ILE A 50 12.34 14.28 -11.36
C ILE A 50 11.19 15.09 -11.97
#